data_AF-A0A1D6G824-F1
#
_entry.id   AF-A0A1D6G824-F1
#
_cell.length_a   1.000
_cell.length_b   1.000
_cell.length_c   1.000
_cell.angle_alpha   90.00
_cell.angle_beta   90.00
_cell.angle_gamma   90.00
#
_symmetry.space_group_name_H-M   'P 1'
#
loop_
_entity.id
_entity.type
_entity.pdbx_description
1 polymer ?
#
loop_
_entity_poly.entity_id
_entity_poly.type
_entity_poly.pdbx_seq_one_letter_code
_entity_poly.pdbx_strand_id
1 'polypeptide(L)'
;MGWGISRLIGLKAAALLSVACFFQGLGVTLISFPLIYASIIAILVSIASRPSIDLPLLLGKASDGSFPLWSWIIFSPFLLFIHLFVLLRRFVKNEPLYTEVADGVFVGGWPSSVEHLPPGDPAIIDCTCELPKSSTISNNAYLCIATWDTRAPQPSQIESAVQWAVRKRSQNKPVYVHCAYGHGRSVCVMCALLVALGFAEDWKAAAQMIREKRPSISMNTLHRKSLEEWSKHLLSSKRSGESDSSASLIFCSVCSCGFLSFFPGLSVSEILHNRLIQLSMADDIGSRVDFGILSLLISDKLISNNVKIASPFLHLSIDRSGLASYNLLVSLCKIPIAVFTCVAQY
;
A
#
# COMPACT_ATOMS: atom_id res chain seq x y z
N MET A 1 -4.91 18.70 -13.46
CA MET A 1 -4.32 17.84 -12.42
C MET A 1 -5.40 17.53 -11.40
N GLY A 2 -5.79 16.26 -11.24
CA GLY A 2 -6.80 15.88 -10.25
C GLY A 2 -6.31 16.20 -8.83
N TRP A 3 -7.23 16.59 -7.94
CA TRP A 3 -6.91 16.80 -6.53
C TRP A 3 -6.57 15.44 -5.91
N GLY A 4 -5.34 15.29 -5.39
CA GLY A 4 -4.93 14.09 -4.66
C GLY A 4 -5.71 13.92 -3.36
N ILE A 5 -5.78 12.69 -2.86
CA ILE A 5 -6.53 12.35 -1.63
C ILE A 5 -6.16 13.27 -0.46
N SER A 6 -4.88 13.60 -0.29
CA SER A 6 -4.41 14.47 0.80
C SER A 6 -5.08 15.85 0.76
N ARG A 7 -5.21 16.47 -0.42
CA ARG A 7 -5.88 17.78 -0.55
C ARG A 7 -7.38 17.68 -0.33
N LEU A 8 -8.01 16.63 -0.88
CA LEU A 8 -9.45 16.43 -0.74
C LEU A 8 -9.85 16.18 0.72
N ILE A 9 -9.10 15.31 1.41
CA ILE A 9 -9.34 15.01 2.83
C ILE A 9 -8.97 16.22 3.70
N GLY A 10 -7.90 16.96 3.39
CA GLY A 10 -7.55 18.19 4.09
C GLY A 10 -8.64 19.26 3.99
N LEU A 11 -9.23 19.46 2.80
CA LEU A 11 -10.35 20.40 2.63
C LEU A 11 -11.59 19.97 3.42
N LYS A 12 -11.91 18.66 3.39
CA LYS A 12 -13.00 18.11 4.22
C LYS A 12 -12.74 18.34 5.70
N ALA A 13 -11.50 18.17 6.16
CA ALA A 13 -11.14 18.40 7.55
C ALA A 13 -11.37 19.85 7.97
N ALA A 14 -10.96 20.81 7.13
CA ALA A 14 -11.17 22.23 7.36
C ALA A 14 -12.68 22.57 7.41
N ALA A 15 -13.47 22.05 6.48
CA ALA A 15 -14.92 22.25 6.46
C ALA A 15 -15.60 21.69 7.72
N LEU A 16 -15.25 20.45 8.13
CA LEU A 16 -15.78 19.85 9.35
C LEU A 16 -15.42 20.66 10.60
N LEU A 17 -14.20 21.19 10.66
CA LEU A 17 -13.76 22.05 11.76
C LEU A 17 -14.55 23.36 11.80
N SER A 18 -14.72 24.03 10.66
CA SER A 18 -15.51 25.27 10.57
C SER A 18 -16.95 25.06 11.01
N VAL A 19 -17.58 23.96 10.58
CA VAL A 19 -18.95 23.61 10.99
C VAL A 19 -19.00 23.31 12.49
N ALA A 20 -18.01 22.63 13.05
CA ALA A 20 -17.94 22.37 14.48
C ALA A 20 -17.81 23.67 15.30
N CYS A 21 -16.94 24.59 14.89
CA CYS A 21 -16.79 25.89 15.55
C CYS A 21 -18.09 26.72 15.50
N PHE A 22 -18.83 26.65 14.39
CA PHE A 22 -20.13 27.29 14.27
C PHE A 22 -21.15 26.73 15.27
N PHE A 23 -21.27 25.40 15.38
CA PHE A 23 -22.17 24.78 16.36
C PHE A 23 -21.77 25.03 17.81
N GLN A 24 -20.47 25.14 18.11
CA GLN A 24 -20.00 25.57 19.44
C GLN A 24 -20.44 26.99 19.77
N GLY A 25 -20.36 27.92 18.80
CA GLY A 25 -20.84 29.29 18.95
C GLY A 25 -22.35 29.39 19.22
N LEU A 26 -23.12 28.41 18.75
CA LEU A 26 -24.56 28.28 19.01
C LEU A 26 -24.90 27.54 20.32
N GLY A 27 -23.90 27.10 21.09
CA GLY A 27 -24.11 26.35 22.34
C GLY A 27 -24.46 24.87 22.15
N VAL A 28 -24.41 24.34 20.92
CA VAL A 28 -24.74 22.94 20.61
C VAL A 28 -23.48 22.07 20.70
N THR A 29 -23.03 21.86 21.93
CA THR A 29 -21.74 21.17 22.22
C THR A 29 -21.76 19.69 21.86
N LEU A 30 -22.90 19.00 22.00
CA LEU A 30 -23.03 17.56 21.75
C LEU A 30 -22.69 17.16 20.29
N ILE A 31 -23.12 17.96 19.31
CA ILE A 31 -22.85 17.72 17.88
C ILE A 31 -21.41 18.09 17.51
N SER A 32 -20.79 18.99 18.26
CA SER A 32 -19.47 19.52 17.93
C SER A 32 -18.34 18.50 18.16
N PHE A 33 -18.45 17.65 19.19
CA PHE A 33 -17.44 16.63 19.50
C PHE A 33 -17.17 15.63 18.36
N PRO A 34 -18.16 14.94 17.77
CA PRO A 34 -17.91 14.00 16.67
C PRO A 34 -17.37 14.70 15.41
N LEU A 35 -17.75 15.96 15.15
CA LEU A 35 -17.23 16.74 14.03
C LEU A 35 -15.74 17.10 14.21
N ILE A 36 -15.36 17.51 15.42
CA ILE A 36 -13.94 17.76 15.76
C ILE A 36 -13.14 16.47 15.66
N TYR A 37 -13.65 15.37 16.19
CA TYR A 37 -13.03 14.06 16.07
C TYR A 37 -12.80 13.66 14.61
N ALA A 38 -13.84 13.73 13.78
CA ALA A 38 -13.73 13.45 12.36
C ALA A 38 -12.75 14.39 11.64
N SER A 39 -12.69 15.67 12.02
CA SER A 39 -11.73 16.64 11.48
C SER A 39 -10.29 16.28 11.84
N ILE A 40 -10.00 15.95 13.10
CA ILE A 40 -8.65 15.55 13.54
C ILE A 40 -8.18 14.31 12.77
N ILE A 41 -9.03 13.27 12.67
CA ILE A 41 -8.71 12.06 11.91
C ILE A 41 -8.49 12.38 10.43
N ALA A 42 -9.30 13.26 9.84
CA ALA A 42 -9.10 13.70 8.45
C ALA A 42 -7.77 14.47 8.27
N ILE A 43 -7.35 15.32 9.22
CA ILE A 43 -6.04 15.97 9.18
C ILE A 43 -4.91 14.92 9.21
N LEU A 44 -5.00 13.93 10.10
CA LEU A 44 -4.00 12.86 10.20
C LEU A 44 -3.90 12.07 8.89
N VAL A 45 -5.03 11.65 8.32
CA VAL A 45 -5.07 10.95 7.03
C VAL A 45 -4.54 11.84 5.90
N SER A 46 -4.90 13.11 5.89
CA SER A 46 -4.40 14.10 4.91
C SER A 46 -2.87 14.18 4.95
N ILE A 47 -2.28 14.27 6.15
CA ILE A 47 -0.83 14.33 6.36
C ILE A 47 -0.16 13.03 5.94
N ALA A 48 -0.63 11.88 6.42
CA ALA A 48 -0.03 10.58 6.15
C ALA A 48 -0.14 10.16 4.68
N SER A 49 -1.20 10.62 4.02
CA SER A 49 -1.38 10.42 2.59
C SER A 49 -0.66 11.46 1.75
N ARG A 50 0.29 12.30 2.22
CA ARG A 50 1.09 13.22 1.36
C ARG A 50 2.20 12.48 0.59
N PRO A 51 2.60 12.91 -0.63
CA PRO A 51 3.55 12.15 -1.45
C PRO A 51 4.93 12.00 -0.81
N SER A 52 5.31 12.96 0.02
CA SER A 52 6.59 12.96 0.76
C SER A 52 6.58 12.03 1.97
N ILE A 53 5.42 11.70 2.53
CA ILE A 53 5.30 10.87 3.75
C ILE A 53 4.93 9.44 3.39
N ASP A 54 3.87 9.31 2.57
CA ASP A 54 3.31 8.09 2.02
C ASP A 54 3.32 6.91 3.00
N LEU A 55 2.52 7.05 4.08
CA LEU A 55 2.45 6.05 5.16
C LEU A 55 1.09 5.31 5.13
N PRO A 56 0.89 4.36 4.20
CA PRO A 56 -0.37 3.60 4.10
C PRO A 56 -0.61 2.67 5.29
N LEU A 57 0.44 2.34 6.05
CA LEU A 57 0.36 1.54 7.27
C LEU A 57 -0.31 2.26 8.45
N LEU A 58 -0.58 3.57 8.35
CA LEU A 58 -1.25 4.33 9.40
C LEU A 58 -2.57 3.68 9.84
N LEU A 59 -3.34 3.16 8.89
CA LEU A 59 -4.64 2.53 9.18
C LEU A 59 -4.49 1.13 9.79
N GLY A 60 -3.28 0.60 9.95
CA GLY A 60 -3.04 -0.68 10.61
C GLY A 60 -3.61 -1.89 9.86
N LYS A 61 -3.83 -1.79 8.55
CA LYS A 61 -4.28 -2.92 7.73
C LYS A 61 -3.21 -4.01 7.74
N ALA A 62 -3.57 -5.19 8.22
CA ALA A 62 -2.67 -6.33 8.26
C ALA A 62 -2.45 -6.93 6.86
N SER A 63 -1.42 -7.77 6.74
CA SER A 63 -1.09 -8.45 5.47
C SER A 63 -2.20 -9.40 5.00
N ASP A 64 -3.01 -9.91 5.91
CA ASP A 64 -4.22 -10.70 5.64
C ASP A 64 -5.44 -9.84 5.25
N GLY A 65 -5.28 -8.50 5.21
CA GLY A 65 -6.31 -7.55 4.83
C GLY A 65 -7.34 -7.25 5.92
N SER A 66 -7.15 -7.75 7.13
CA SER A 66 -7.98 -7.42 8.30
C SER A 66 -7.55 -6.10 8.94
N PHE A 67 -8.46 -5.50 9.71
CA PHE A 67 -8.17 -4.33 10.55
C PHE A 67 -8.29 -4.72 12.02
N PRO A 68 -7.32 -4.35 12.86
CA PRO A 68 -7.42 -4.54 14.29
C PRO A 68 -8.51 -3.62 14.88
N LEU A 69 -9.10 -4.01 16.01
CA LEU A 69 -10.20 -3.25 16.65
C LEU A 69 -9.82 -1.80 16.96
N TRP A 70 -8.58 -1.54 17.35
CA TRP A 70 -8.11 -0.17 17.64
C TRP A 70 -8.16 0.72 16.39
N SER A 71 -7.90 0.17 15.20
CA SER A 71 -7.96 0.93 13.94
C SER A 71 -9.41 1.29 13.62
N TRP A 72 -10.33 0.36 13.81
CA TRP A 72 -11.75 0.63 13.68
C TRP A 72 -12.24 1.71 14.64
N ILE A 73 -11.78 1.71 15.89
CA ILE A 73 -12.19 2.73 16.86
C ILE A 73 -11.67 4.11 16.43
N ILE A 74 -10.35 4.23 16.23
CA ILE A 74 -9.66 5.51 15.96
C ILE A 74 -9.98 6.06 14.56
N PHE A 75 -10.01 5.21 13.53
CA PHE A 75 -10.22 5.63 12.15
C PHE A 75 -11.65 5.41 11.65
N SER A 76 -12.59 5.03 12.53
CA SER A 76 -14.02 4.86 12.21
C SER A 76 -14.60 5.96 11.31
N PRO A 77 -14.46 7.28 11.58
CA PRO A 77 -15.08 8.30 10.74
C PRO A 77 -14.57 8.28 9.30
N PHE A 78 -13.29 7.91 9.10
CA PHE A 78 -12.70 7.81 7.78
C PHE A 78 -13.04 6.48 7.09
N LEU A 79 -12.86 5.34 7.79
CA LEU A 79 -13.10 4.01 7.25
C LEU A 79 -14.57 3.81 6.85
N LEU A 80 -15.50 4.15 7.75
CA LEU A 80 -16.94 4.06 7.48
C LEU A 80 -17.34 4.98 6.33
N PHE A 81 -16.79 6.20 6.28
CA PHE A 81 -17.04 7.13 5.19
C PHE A 81 -16.61 6.54 3.84
N ILE A 82 -15.40 5.99 3.75
CA ILE A 82 -14.91 5.41 2.49
C ILE A 82 -15.72 4.17 2.10
N HIS A 83 -16.06 3.29 3.05
CA HIS A 83 -16.85 2.09 2.75
C HIS A 83 -18.22 2.46 2.20
N LEU A 84 -18.91 3.37 2.89
CA LEU A 84 -20.20 3.88 2.44
C LEU A 84 -20.07 4.57 1.07
N PHE A 85 -19.04 5.39 0.87
CA PHE A 85 -18.82 6.11 -0.39
C PHE A 85 -18.53 5.16 -1.55
N VAL A 86 -17.81 4.07 -1.33
CA VAL A 86 -17.56 3.04 -2.36
C VAL A 86 -18.85 2.31 -2.71
N LEU A 87 -19.66 1.92 -1.72
CA LEU A 87 -20.95 1.27 -1.93
C LEU A 87 -21.93 2.18 -2.65
N LEU A 88 -22.12 3.42 -2.17
CA LEU A 88 -23.00 4.41 -2.81
C LEU A 88 -22.57 4.70 -4.25
N ARG A 89 -21.27 4.91 -4.48
CA ARG A 89 -20.78 5.14 -5.84
C ARG A 89 -21.04 3.94 -6.74
N ARG A 90 -20.96 2.71 -6.23
CA ARG A 90 -21.32 1.49 -6.99
C ARG A 90 -22.81 1.47 -7.34
N PHE A 91 -23.69 1.85 -6.42
CA PHE A 91 -25.13 1.93 -6.72
C PHE A 91 -25.45 3.00 -7.78
N VAL A 92 -24.72 4.12 -7.77
CA VAL A 92 -24.93 5.22 -8.73
C VAL A 92 -24.24 4.96 -10.07
N LYS A 93 -23.05 4.36 -10.06
CA LYS A 93 -22.26 4.05 -11.26
C LYS A 93 -22.43 2.58 -11.60
N ASN A 94 -23.24 2.31 -12.62
CA ASN A 94 -23.49 0.96 -13.15
C ASN A 94 -22.27 0.45 -13.98
N GLU A 95 -21.07 0.49 -13.39
CA GLU A 95 -19.84 -0.01 -13.99
C GLU A 95 -19.62 -1.48 -13.59
N PRO A 96 -19.14 -2.35 -14.50
CA PRO A 96 -18.82 -3.72 -14.14
C PRO A 96 -17.74 -3.74 -13.05
N LEU A 97 -17.94 -4.58 -12.02
CA LEU A 97 -17.05 -4.59 -10.87
C LEU A 97 -15.64 -5.06 -11.23
N TYR A 98 -15.55 -6.07 -12.11
CA TYR A 98 -14.32 -6.57 -12.66
C TYR A 98 -14.42 -6.72 -14.17
N THR A 99 -13.27 -6.77 -14.83
CA THR A 99 -13.14 -6.96 -16.27
C THR A 99 -11.98 -7.92 -16.53
N GLU A 100 -12.20 -8.93 -17.37
CA GLU A 100 -11.16 -9.85 -17.81
C GLU A 100 -10.32 -9.20 -18.90
N VAL A 101 -9.06 -8.88 -18.58
CA VAL A 101 -8.16 -8.19 -19.52
C VAL A 101 -7.43 -9.19 -20.42
N ALA A 102 -7.03 -10.33 -19.87
CA ALA A 102 -6.46 -11.46 -20.58
C ALA A 102 -6.98 -12.74 -19.92
N ASP A 103 -6.80 -13.89 -20.58
CA ASP A 103 -7.26 -15.18 -20.08
C ASP A 103 -6.87 -15.39 -18.61
N GLY A 104 -7.87 -15.52 -17.74
CA GLY A 104 -7.70 -15.74 -16.30
C GLY A 104 -7.06 -14.59 -15.53
N VAL A 105 -7.06 -13.37 -16.09
CA VAL A 105 -6.47 -12.16 -15.50
C VAL A 105 -7.49 -11.02 -15.46
N PHE A 106 -7.90 -10.66 -14.26
CA PHE A 106 -9.02 -9.75 -13.99
C PHE A 106 -8.56 -8.47 -13.27
N VAL A 107 -9.12 -7.32 -13.64
CA VAL A 107 -8.91 -6.04 -12.94
C VAL A 107 -10.24 -5.43 -12.51
N GLY A 108 -10.31 -4.82 -11.32
CA GLY A 108 -11.58 -4.29 -10.84
C GLY A 108 -11.57 -3.47 -9.54
N GLY A 109 -12.78 -3.21 -9.04
CA GLY A 109 -13.05 -2.55 -7.77
C GLY A 109 -13.15 -3.52 -6.60
N TRP A 110 -13.36 -3.01 -5.40
CA TRP A 110 -13.26 -3.81 -4.18
C TRP A 110 -14.37 -4.87 -4.06
N PRO A 111 -14.07 -6.18 -3.94
CA PRO A 111 -15.09 -7.22 -3.81
C PRO A 111 -15.64 -7.27 -2.38
N SER A 112 -16.82 -6.68 -2.17
CA SER A 112 -17.46 -6.63 -0.85
C SER A 112 -18.05 -7.98 -0.41
N SER A 113 -18.28 -8.91 -1.34
CA SER A 113 -18.78 -10.27 -1.07
C SER A 113 -18.16 -11.28 -2.06
N VAL A 114 -18.42 -12.58 -1.85
CA VAL A 114 -17.93 -13.64 -2.75
C VAL A 114 -18.55 -13.56 -4.14
N GLU A 115 -19.82 -13.19 -4.22
CA GLU A 115 -20.57 -13.02 -5.47
C GLU A 115 -19.94 -11.96 -6.38
N HIS A 116 -19.13 -11.09 -5.80
CA HIS A 116 -18.40 -10.02 -6.47
C HIS A 116 -17.00 -10.45 -6.97
N LEU A 117 -16.62 -11.72 -6.79
CA LEU A 117 -15.35 -12.25 -7.27
C LEU A 117 -15.47 -12.80 -8.70
N PRO A 118 -14.40 -12.66 -9.51
CA PRO A 118 -14.28 -13.39 -10.77
C PRO A 118 -14.41 -14.91 -10.58
N PRO A 119 -14.81 -15.64 -11.63
CA PRO A 119 -14.93 -17.10 -11.57
C PRO A 119 -13.57 -17.78 -11.33
N GLY A 120 -13.62 -19.01 -10.80
CA GLY A 120 -12.44 -19.88 -10.68
C GLY A 120 -11.56 -19.68 -9.44
N ASP A 121 -12.12 -19.16 -8.33
CA ASP A 121 -11.39 -18.89 -7.07
C ASP A 121 -10.09 -18.10 -7.31
N PRO A 122 -10.16 -16.83 -7.71
CA PRO A 122 -8.97 -16.08 -8.10
C PRO A 122 -8.02 -15.82 -6.92
N ALA A 123 -6.73 -15.79 -7.21
CA ALA A 123 -5.73 -15.18 -6.35
C ALA A 123 -5.83 -13.65 -6.40
N ILE A 124 -5.98 -13.02 -5.25
CA ILE A 124 -6.36 -11.61 -5.10
C ILE A 124 -5.16 -10.76 -4.73
N ILE A 125 -4.94 -9.71 -5.51
CA ILE A 125 -4.04 -8.60 -5.17
C ILE A 125 -4.90 -7.39 -4.81
N ASP A 126 -4.80 -6.96 -3.56
CA ASP A 126 -5.51 -5.81 -3.02
C ASP A 126 -4.57 -4.59 -2.94
N CYS A 127 -4.84 -3.59 -3.75
CA CYS A 127 -4.05 -2.35 -3.78
C CYS A 127 -4.61 -1.25 -2.86
N THR A 128 -5.38 -1.59 -1.82
CA THR A 128 -5.99 -0.61 -0.90
C THR A 128 -5.40 -0.68 0.50
N CYS A 129 -5.24 0.46 1.16
CA CYS A 129 -4.93 0.52 2.58
C CYS A 129 -6.18 0.72 3.45
N GLU A 130 -7.30 1.10 2.83
CA GLU A 130 -8.51 1.60 3.49
C GLU A 130 -9.72 0.65 3.45
N LEU A 131 -9.69 -0.39 2.61
CA LEU A 131 -10.79 -1.35 2.46
C LEU A 131 -10.40 -2.72 3.02
N PRO A 132 -11.26 -3.39 3.81
CA PRO A 132 -10.97 -4.69 4.40
C PRO A 132 -11.10 -5.80 3.37
N LYS A 133 -10.36 -6.90 3.57
CA LYS A 133 -10.62 -8.13 2.83
C LYS A 133 -11.97 -8.73 3.25
N SER A 134 -12.70 -9.31 2.30
CA SER A 134 -13.87 -10.14 2.61
C SER A 134 -13.44 -11.39 3.39
N SER A 135 -14.17 -11.77 4.44
CA SER A 135 -13.86 -12.92 5.30
C SER A 135 -13.84 -14.26 4.56
N THR A 136 -14.46 -14.32 3.37
CA THR A 136 -14.56 -15.56 2.59
C THR A 136 -13.35 -15.82 1.70
N ILE A 137 -12.46 -14.84 1.54
CA ILE A 137 -11.24 -14.98 0.76
C ILE A 137 -10.17 -15.68 1.62
N SER A 138 -9.64 -16.81 1.13
CA SER A 138 -8.56 -17.52 1.84
C SER A 138 -7.27 -16.68 1.92
N ASN A 139 -6.57 -16.76 3.05
CA ASN A 139 -5.30 -16.06 3.25
C ASN A 139 -4.22 -16.49 2.23
N ASN A 140 -4.23 -17.75 1.81
CA ASN A 140 -3.24 -18.29 0.87
C ASN A 140 -3.42 -17.78 -0.57
N ALA A 141 -4.56 -17.15 -0.85
CA ALA A 141 -4.91 -16.57 -2.14
C ALA A 141 -5.01 -15.04 -2.08
N TYR A 142 -4.43 -14.39 -1.08
CA TYR A 142 -4.53 -12.95 -0.89
C TYR A 142 -3.16 -12.30 -0.69
N LEU A 143 -2.93 -11.18 -1.36
CA LEU A 143 -1.77 -10.32 -1.19
C LEU A 143 -2.20 -8.86 -1.10
N CYS A 144 -1.85 -8.18 -0.01
CA CYS A 144 -2.14 -6.75 0.17
C CYS A 144 -0.91 -5.89 -0.18
N ILE A 145 -1.10 -4.96 -1.12
CA ILE A 145 -0.19 -3.85 -1.40
C ILE A 145 -0.85 -2.56 -0.93
N ALA A 146 -0.75 -2.29 0.37
CA ALA A 146 -1.42 -1.16 0.99
C ALA A 146 -0.98 0.17 0.33
N THR A 147 -1.89 0.81 -0.40
CA THR A 147 -1.62 2.02 -1.18
C THR A 147 -2.77 3.01 -1.03
N TRP A 148 -2.45 4.25 -0.66
CA TRP A 148 -3.43 5.35 -0.57
C TRP A 148 -4.08 5.62 -1.93
N ASP A 149 -5.37 6.01 -1.92
CA ASP A 149 -6.00 6.44 -3.16
C ASP A 149 -5.25 7.62 -3.79
N THR A 150 -5.24 7.69 -5.12
CA THR A 150 -4.41 8.63 -5.91
C THR A 150 -2.89 8.45 -5.75
N ARG A 151 -2.40 7.42 -5.05
CA ARG A 151 -0.99 7.06 -4.97
C ARG A 151 -0.66 5.79 -5.71
N ALA A 152 0.63 5.60 -5.95
CA ALA A 152 1.16 4.49 -6.69
C ALA A 152 1.86 3.52 -5.75
N PRO A 153 1.67 2.21 -5.93
CA PRO A 153 2.56 1.22 -5.34
C PRO A 153 4.00 1.51 -5.78
N GLN A 154 4.97 1.25 -4.89
CA GLN A 154 6.39 1.41 -5.20
C GLN A 154 6.85 0.36 -6.22
N PRO A 155 7.89 0.63 -7.03
CA PRO A 155 8.37 -0.33 -8.05
C PRO A 155 8.69 -1.73 -7.49
N SER A 156 9.25 -1.81 -6.28
CA SER A 156 9.54 -3.08 -5.61
C SER A 156 8.27 -3.83 -5.15
N GLN A 157 7.22 -3.10 -4.75
CA GLN A 157 5.92 -3.68 -4.41
C GLN A 157 5.19 -4.19 -5.66
N ILE A 158 5.29 -3.44 -6.76
CA ILE A 158 4.80 -3.88 -8.08
C ILE A 158 5.47 -5.19 -8.45
N GLU A 159 6.81 -5.24 -8.42
CA GLU A 159 7.56 -6.45 -8.76
C GLU A 159 7.19 -7.63 -7.87
N SER A 160 7.14 -7.43 -6.56
CA SER A 160 6.78 -8.49 -5.60
C SER A 160 5.40 -9.08 -5.89
N ALA A 161 4.43 -8.24 -6.23
CA ALA A 161 3.08 -8.66 -6.54
C ALA A 161 2.96 -9.33 -7.91
N VAL A 162 3.69 -8.84 -8.90
CA VAL A 162 3.80 -9.47 -10.22
C VAL A 162 4.37 -10.87 -10.08
N GLN A 163 5.50 -11.03 -9.38
CA GLN A 163 6.12 -12.34 -9.16
C GLN A 163 5.19 -13.29 -8.41
N TRP A 164 4.47 -12.78 -7.41
CA TRP A 164 3.45 -13.58 -6.71
C TRP A 164 2.32 -14.02 -7.64
N ALA A 165 1.78 -13.12 -8.47
CA ALA A 165 0.72 -13.43 -9.43
C ALA A 165 1.17 -14.41 -10.51
N VAL A 166 2.38 -14.26 -11.05
CA VAL A 166 2.96 -15.20 -12.03
C VAL A 166 3.04 -16.61 -11.45
N ARG A 167 3.50 -16.76 -10.19
CA ARG A 167 3.48 -18.07 -9.50
C ARG A 167 2.07 -18.64 -9.38
N LYS A 168 1.07 -17.82 -9.06
CA LYS A 168 -0.33 -18.27 -9.00
C LYS A 168 -0.87 -18.69 -10.38
N ARG A 169 -0.53 -17.96 -11.44
CA ARG A 169 -0.88 -18.33 -12.82
C ARG A 169 -0.24 -19.64 -13.25
N SER A 170 1.02 -19.92 -12.85
CA SER A 170 1.67 -21.21 -13.12
C SER A 170 0.97 -22.41 -12.47
N GLN A 171 0.14 -22.16 -11.45
CA GLN A 171 -0.71 -23.15 -10.79
C GLN A 171 -2.13 -23.21 -11.39
N ASN A 172 -2.32 -22.64 -12.59
CA ASN A 172 -3.63 -22.48 -13.26
C ASN A 172 -4.66 -21.70 -12.43
N LYS A 173 -4.22 -20.90 -11.45
CA LYS A 173 -5.12 -20.09 -10.63
C LYS A 173 -5.37 -18.75 -11.32
N PRO A 174 -6.62 -18.30 -11.53
CA PRO A 174 -6.90 -16.96 -12.02
C PRO A 174 -6.34 -15.89 -11.08
N VAL A 175 -6.04 -14.70 -11.59
CA VAL A 175 -5.55 -13.58 -10.78
C VAL A 175 -6.50 -12.40 -10.89
N TYR A 176 -6.86 -11.81 -9.75
CA TYR A 176 -7.68 -10.63 -9.65
C TYR A 176 -6.95 -9.50 -8.95
N VAL A 177 -6.75 -8.38 -9.65
CA VAL A 177 -6.11 -7.18 -9.10
C VAL A 177 -7.17 -6.10 -8.88
N HIS A 178 -7.37 -5.68 -7.63
CA HIS A 178 -8.39 -4.68 -7.32
C HIS A 178 -7.86 -3.48 -6.52
N CYS A 179 -8.60 -2.37 -6.62
CA CYS A 179 -8.48 -1.25 -5.69
C CYS A 179 -9.89 -0.88 -5.21
N ALA A 180 -10.19 0.39 -4.91
CA ALA A 180 -11.56 0.80 -4.60
C ALA A 180 -12.51 0.65 -5.81
N TYR A 181 -12.12 1.21 -6.96
CA TYR A 181 -12.98 1.31 -8.16
C TYR A 181 -12.41 0.63 -9.41
N GLY A 182 -11.16 0.15 -9.36
CA GLY A 182 -10.51 -0.44 -10.52
C GLY A 182 -10.05 0.57 -11.58
N HIS A 183 -9.66 1.79 -11.17
CA HIS A 183 -9.31 2.86 -12.11
C HIS A 183 -7.83 3.20 -12.15
N GLY A 184 -7.14 3.18 -11.00
CA GLY A 184 -5.77 3.70 -10.87
C GLY A 184 -4.78 2.69 -10.31
N ARG A 185 -4.80 2.49 -8.98
CA ARG A 185 -3.86 1.63 -8.23
C ARG A 185 -3.76 0.20 -8.75
N SER A 186 -4.91 -0.45 -8.98
CA SER A 186 -4.95 -1.81 -9.53
C SER A 186 -4.51 -1.88 -10.98
N VAL A 187 -4.86 -0.86 -11.78
CA VAL A 187 -4.44 -0.75 -13.18
C VAL A 187 -2.91 -0.62 -13.28
N CYS A 188 -2.29 0.13 -12.36
CA CYS A 188 -0.85 0.24 -12.25
C CYS A 188 -0.19 -1.14 -12.11
N VAL A 189 -0.64 -1.97 -11.16
CA VAL A 189 -0.11 -3.33 -10.98
C VAL A 189 -0.47 -4.25 -12.15
N MET A 190 -1.69 -4.11 -12.69
CA MET A 190 -2.15 -4.91 -13.83
C MET A 190 -1.31 -4.68 -15.08
N CYS A 191 -0.91 -3.43 -15.37
CA CYS A 191 -0.02 -3.14 -16.50
C CYS A 191 1.30 -3.92 -16.39
N ALA A 192 1.92 -3.93 -15.20
CA ALA A 192 3.15 -4.66 -14.97
C ALA A 192 2.94 -6.19 -15.08
N LEU A 193 1.82 -6.70 -14.57
CA LEU A 193 1.47 -8.11 -14.65
C LEU A 193 1.29 -8.59 -16.09
N LEU A 194 0.59 -7.81 -16.94
CA LEU A 194 0.38 -8.16 -18.35
C LEU A 194 1.70 -8.22 -19.13
N VAL A 195 2.64 -7.31 -18.83
CA VAL A 195 3.98 -7.34 -19.41
C VAL A 195 4.75 -8.58 -18.97
N ALA A 196 4.72 -8.91 -17.67
CA ALA A 196 5.41 -10.08 -17.14
C ALA A 196 4.84 -11.41 -17.66
N LEU A 197 3.53 -11.47 -17.95
CA LEU A 197 2.88 -12.63 -18.55
C LEU A 197 3.05 -12.69 -20.08
N GLY A 198 3.67 -11.69 -20.71
CA GLY A 198 3.89 -11.64 -22.15
C GLY A 198 2.66 -11.24 -22.98
N PHE A 199 1.60 -10.74 -22.35
CA PHE A 199 0.42 -10.22 -23.06
C PHE A 199 0.65 -8.84 -23.68
N ALA A 200 1.65 -8.09 -23.19
CA ALA A 200 2.00 -6.78 -23.68
C ALA A 200 3.52 -6.58 -23.71
N GLU A 201 4.02 -5.85 -24.71
CA GLU A 201 5.45 -5.55 -24.84
C GLU A 201 5.95 -4.58 -23.77
N ASP A 202 5.15 -3.58 -23.44
CA ASP A 202 5.44 -2.59 -22.42
C ASP A 202 4.19 -2.19 -21.61
N TRP A 203 4.40 -1.42 -20.55
CA TRP A 203 3.31 -1.01 -19.67
C TRP A 203 2.30 -0.08 -20.36
N LYS A 204 2.69 0.60 -21.45
CA LYS A 204 1.83 1.52 -22.19
C LYS A 204 0.86 0.74 -23.09
N ALA A 205 1.36 -0.27 -23.80
CA ALA A 205 0.56 -1.23 -24.55
C ALA A 205 -0.40 -1.99 -23.61
N ALA A 206 0.08 -2.42 -22.44
CA ALA A 206 -0.77 -3.01 -21.41
C ALA A 206 -1.88 -2.04 -20.96
N ALA A 207 -1.56 -0.77 -20.72
CA ALA A 207 -2.55 0.25 -20.35
C ALA A 207 -3.59 0.51 -21.46
N GLN A 208 -3.20 0.41 -22.72
CA GLN A 208 -4.12 0.51 -23.86
C GLN A 208 -5.05 -0.70 -23.91
N MET A 209 -4.51 -1.92 -23.80
CA MET A 209 -5.31 -3.15 -23.75
C MET A 209 -6.36 -3.12 -22.63
N ILE A 210 -5.98 -2.63 -21.45
CA ILE A 210 -6.93 -2.45 -20.33
C ILE A 210 -7.98 -1.38 -20.69
N ARG A 211 -7.59 -0.27 -21.33
CA ARG A 211 -8.51 0.82 -21.71
C ARG A 211 -9.62 0.34 -22.64
N GLU A 212 -9.26 -0.49 -23.62
CA GLU A 212 -10.18 -1.03 -24.63
C GLU A 212 -11.30 -1.85 -23.98
N LYS A 213 -10.95 -2.64 -22.95
CA LYS A 213 -11.91 -3.47 -22.21
C LYS A 213 -12.59 -2.74 -21.06
N ARG A 214 -11.92 -1.76 -20.45
CA ARG A 214 -12.39 -0.96 -19.31
C ARG A 214 -12.09 0.53 -19.54
N PRO A 215 -12.98 1.28 -20.22
CA PRO A 215 -12.76 2.68 -20.56
C PRO A 215 -12.61 3.63 -19.36
N SER A 216 -13.08 3.23 -18.18
CA SER A 216 -13.05 4.04 -16.95
C SER A 216 -11.69 4.11 -16.26
N ILE A 217 -10.65 3.47 -16.80
CA ILE A 217 -9.31 3.57 -16.21
C ILE A 217 -8.76 5.00 -16.23
N SER A 218 -8.09 5.36 -15.14
CA SER A 218 -7.50 6.68 -14.94
C SER A 218 -6.20 6.53 -14.15
N MET A 219 -5.08 6.44 -14.87
CA MET A 219 -3.74 6.45 -14.29
C MET A 219 -3.18 7.87 -14.25
N ASN A 220 -2.83 8.32 -13.04
CA ASN A 220 -2.16 9.60 -12.81
C ASN A 220 -0.66 9.53 -13.11
N THR A 221 0.03 10.66 -12.93
CA THR A 221 1.48 10.79 -13.16
C THR A 221 2.31 9.93 -12.22
N LEU A 222 1.86 9.71 -10.98
CA LEU A 222 2.57 8.87 -10.01
C LEU A 222 2.56 7.39 -10.43
N HIS A 223 1.42 6.87 -10.92
CA HIS A 223 1.34 5.51 -11.44
C HIS A 223 2.30 5.31 -12.62
N ARG A 224 2.31 6.26 -13.56
CA ARG A 224 3.17 6.22 -14.75
C ARG A 224 4.65 6.25 -14.37
N LYS A 225 5.04 7.15 -13.45
CA LYS A 225 6.41 7.23 -12.95
C LYS A 225 6.85 5.92 -12.28
N SER A 226 6.02 5.34 -11.43
CA SER A 226 6.33 4.06 -10.77
C SER A 226 6.49 2.92 -11.78
N LEU A 227 5.64 2.85 -12.81
CA LEU A 227 5.75 1.88 -13.91
C LEU A 227 7.00 2.10 -14.77
N GLU A 228 7.39 3.35 -15.02
CA GLU A 228 8.63 3.66 -15.74
C GLU A 228 9.87 3.21 -14.95
N GLU A 229 9.90 3.46 -13.65
CA GLU A 229 10.97 2.99 -12.76
C GLU A 229 11.02 1.46 -12.69
N TRP A 230 9.87 0.81 -12.50
CA TRP A 230 9.75 -0.64 -12.53
C TRP A 230 10.24 -1.25 -13.85
N SER A 231 9.82 -0.69 -14.99
CA SER A 231 10.21 -1.18 -16.32
C SER A 231 11.71 -1.04 -16.57
N LYS A 232 12.35 0.03 -16.08
CA LYS A 232 13.82 0.18 -16.14
C LYS A 232 14.54 -0.93 -15.39
N HIS A 233 14.08 -1.28 -14.19
CA HIS A 233 14.66 -2.37 -13.39
C HIS A 233 14.50 -3.74 -14.05
N LEU A 234 13.34 -3.99 -14.68
CA LEU A 234 13.11 -5.21 -15.44
C LEU A 234 14.09 -5.35 -16.62
N LEU A 235 14.32 -4.25 -17.37
CA LEU A 235 15.26 -4.24 -18.49
C LEU A 235 16.72 -4.39 -18.05
N SER A 236 17.12 -3.79 -16.92
CA SER A 236 18.47 -3.99 -16.38
C SER A 236 18.68 -5.44 -15.93
N SER A 237 17.68 -6.05 -15.28
CA SER A 237 17.74 -7.45 -14.84
C SER A 237 17.84 -8.43 -16.01
N LYS A 238 17.14 -8.16 -17.12
CA LYS A 238 17.25 -8.99 -18.34
C LYS A 238 18.66 -8.92 -18.92
N ARG A 239 19.24 -7.70 -19.04
CA ARG A 239 20.60 -7.52 -19.59
C ARG A 239 21.69 -8.17 -18.75
N SER A 240 21.58 -8.12 -17.42
CA SER A 240 22.54 -8.80 -16.53
C SER A 240 22.43 -10.33 -16.61
N GLY A 241 21.20 -10.86 -16.74
CA GLY A 241 20.99 -12.30 -16.95
C GLY A 241 21.51 -12.79 -18.31
N GLU A 242 21.44 -11.95 -19.34
CA GLU A 242 21.98 -12.25 -20.68
C GLU A 242 23.52 -12.19 -20.71
N SER A 243 24.14 -11.27 -19.97
CA SER A 243 25.61 -11.22 -19.82
C SER A 243 26.17 -12.43 -19.05
N ASP A 244 25.42 -12.96 -18.06
CA ASP A 244 25.82 -14.17 -17.33
C ASP A 244 25.52 -15.47 -18.11
N SER A 245 24.47 -15.47 -18.95
CA SER A 245 24.14 -16.60 -19.84
C SER A 245 25.11 -16.74 -21.02
N SER A 246 25.82 -15.66 -21.37
CA SER A 246 26.86 -15.66 -22.42
C SER A 246 28.16 -16.36 -21.99
N ALA A 247 28.34 -16.61 -20.69
CA ALA A 247 29.53 -17.30 -20.15
C ALA A 247 29.38 -18.84 -20.08
N SER A 248 28.22 -19.40 -20.44
CA SER A 248 27.97 -20.86 -20.40
C SER A 248 27.86 -21.53 -21.79
N LEU A 249 28.21 -20.83 -22.87
CA LEU A 249 28.22 -21.38 -24.24
C LEU A 249 29.64 -21.72 -24.72
N ILE A 250 30.38 -22.48 -23.93
CA ILE A 250 31.64 -23.10 -24.35
C ILE A 250 31.58 -24.60 -24.03
N PHE A 251 31.59 -25.39 -25.11
CA PHE A 251 31.64 -26.87 -25.20
C PHE A 251 30.38 -27.68 -24.87
N CYS A 252 29.56 -27.91 -25.90
CA CYS A 252 29.05 -29.26 -26.14
C CYS A 252 29.10 -29.56 -27.64
N SER A 253 30.28 -29.97 -28.09
CA SER A 253 30.46 -30.71 -29.34
C SER A 253 31.42 -31.86 -29.05
N VAL A 254 31.02 -33.05 -29.51
CA VAL A 254 31.75 -34.34 -29.50
C VAL A 254 31.71 -35.12 -28.17
N CYS A 255 30.85 -36.14 -28.05
CA CYS A 255 31.17 -37.53 -28.42
C CYS A 255 30.15 -38.54 -27.86
N SER A 256 29.59 -39.37 -28.75
CA SER A 256 29.04 -40.68 -28.39
C SER A 256 30.14 -41.58 -27.82
N CYS A 257 29.95 -42.12 -26.63
CA CYS A 257 30.27 -43.51 -26.25
C CYS A 257 29.97 -43.70 -24.76
N GLY A 258 29.27 -44.79 -24.43
CA GLY A 258 28.98 -45.16 -23.05
C GLY A 258 30.20 -45.76 -22.35
N PHE A 259 30.24 -45.64 -21.02
CA PHE A 259 30.48 -46.73 -20.08
C PHE A 259 30.31 -46.21 -18.65
N LEU A 260 29.79 -47.08 -17.77
CA LEU A 260 29.81 -46.91 -16.32
C LEU A 260 31.23 -46.61 -15.82
N SER A 261 31.35 -45.75 -14.80
CA SER A 261 32.14 -46.02 -13.60
C SER A 261 31.83 -45.03 -12.48
N PHE A 262 31.55 -45.63 -11.33
CA PHE A 262 31.49 -45.10 -9.98
C PHE A 262 32.85 -44.51 -9.56
N PHE A 263 32.90 -43.37 -8.87
CA PHE A 263 33.66 -43.19 -7.61
C PHE A 263 33.20 -41.89 -6.92
N PRO A 264 33.20 -41.85 -5.57
CA PRO A 264 32.57 -40.85 -4.73
C PRO A 264 33.59 -39.82 -4.22
N GLY A 265 33.09 -38.65 -3.80
CA GLY A 265 33.90 -37.68 -3.08
C GLY A 265 33.57 -36.26 -3.47
N LEU A 266 32.54 -35.69 -2.84
CA LEU A 266 32.46 -34.24 -2.69
C LEU A 266 32.04 -33.89 -1.26
N SER A 267 32.76 -32.90 -0.78
CA SER A 267 32.99 -32.48 0.59
C SER A 267 31.79 -31.83 1.26
N VAL A 268 31.71 -32.01 2.58
CA VAL A 268 30.71 -31.48 3.53
C VAL A 268 30.78 -29.94 3.70
N SER A 269 31.36 -29.18 2.76
CA SER A 269 31.41 -27.70 2.84
C SER A 269 30.41 -26.96 1.93
N GLU A 270 29.61 -27.65 1.12
CA GLU A 270 28.57 -27.02 0.27
C GLU A 270 27.13 -27.20 0.78
N ILE A 271 26.96 -27.83 1.95
CA ILE A 271 25.64 -28.02 2.60
C ILE A 271 25.35 -26.95 3.67
N LEU A 272 26.29 -26.04 3.96
CA LEU A 272 26.10 -24.96 4.94
C LEU A 272 25.84 -23.56 4.37
N HIS A 273 25.88 -23.35 3.05
CA HIS A 273 25.53 -22.05 2.45
C HIS A 273 24.08 -22.00 1.90
N ASN A 274 23.37 -23.12 1.87
CA ASN A 274 21.98 -23.19 1.40
C ASN A 274 20.93 -23.45 2.50
N ARG A 275 21.31 -23.33 3.78
CA ARG A 275 20.40 -23.39 4.95
C ARG A 275 20.26 -22.07 5.72
N LEU A 276 20.72 -20.95 5.16
CA LEU A 276 20.56 -19.62 5.77
C LEU A 276 19.52 -18.72 5.07
N ILE A 277 18.87 -19.20 4.00
CA ILE A 277 17.77 -18.46 3.33
C ILE A 277 16.39 -19.03 3.67
N GLN A 278 16.32 -20.20 4.32
CA GLN A 278 15.05 -20.86 4.72
C GLN A 278 14.68 -20.70 6.21
N LEU A 279 15.41 -19.88 6.99
CA LEU A 279 15.09 -19.60 8.40
C LEU A 279 14.62 -18.16 8.67
N SER A 280 14.27 -17.39 7.65
CA SER A 280 13.64 -16.06 7.80
C SER A 280 12.11 -16.09 7.63
N MET A 281 11.49 -17.28 7.61
CA MET A 281 10.03 -17.45 7.45
C MET A 281 9.34 -18.15 8.63
N ALA A 282 9.96 -18.15 9.80
CA ALA A 282 9.32 -18.61 11.02
C ALA A 282 9.76 -17.71 12.17
N ASP A 283 9.02 -16.63 12.39
CA ASP A 283 8.78 -16.12 13.74
C ASP A 283 7.42 -15.42 13.79
N ASP A 284 6.49 -16.18 14.34
CA ASP A 284 5.21 -15.76 14.88
C ASP A 284 5.49 -14.98 16.17
N ILE A 285 5.52 -13.65 16.08
CA ILE A 285 5.51 -12.78 17.27
C ILE A 285 4.41 -11.73 17.04
N GLY A 286 3.26 -12.02 17.64
CA GLY A 286 2.30 -10.99 17.96
C GLY A 286 2.96 -9.91 18.81
N SER A 287 2.86 -8.66 18.39
CA SER A 287 3.29 -7.53 19.22
C SER A 287 2.33 -6.37 19.08
N ARG A 288 1.72 -6.06 20.22
CA ARG A 288 1.10 -4.78 20.57
C ARG A 288 1.94 -3.64 19.98
N VAL A 289 1.31 -2.81 19.17
CA VAL A 289 1.91 -1.54 18.75
C VAL A 289 1.76 -0.57 19.90
N ASP A 290 2.86 -0.38 20.65
CA ASP A 290 2.95 0.67 21.65
C ASP A 290 2.88 2.05 20.99
N PHE A 291 1.99 2.88 21.51
CA PHE A 291 1.69 4.24 21.01
C PHE A 291 2.93 5.15 20.91
N GLY A 292 3.99 4.85 21.67
CA GLY A 292 5.26 5.58 21.64
C GLY A 292 6.05 5.42 20.35
N ILE A 293 6.00 4.25 19.70
CA ILE A 293 6.78 3.95 18.48
C ILE A 293 6.19 4.70 17.27
N LEU A 294 4.87 4.86 17.22
CA LEU A 294 4.21 5.60 16.13
C LEU A 294 4.51 7.11 16.20
N SER A 295 4.62 7.68 17.40
CA SER A 295 5.02 9.08 17.58
C SER A 295 6.50 9.32 17.23
N LEU A 296 7.37 8.35 17.51
CA LEU A 296 8.79 8.41 17.15
C LEU A 296 9.02 8.23 15.64
N LEU A 297 8.32 7.30 14.98
CA LEU A 297 8.42 7.10 13.53
C LEU A 297 7.91 8.31 12.73
N ILE A 298 6.90 9.02 13.22
CA ILE A 298 6.44 10.27 12.60
C ILE A 298 7.49 11.38 12.80
N SER A 299 8.10 11.48 13.98
CA SER A 299 9.15 12.47 14.27
C SER A 299 10.44 12.23 13.50
N ASP A 300 10.94 10.99 13.42
CA ASP A 300 12.20 10.67 12.74
C ASP A 300 12.12 10.90 11.23
N LYS A 301 10.96 10.59 10.60
CA LYS A 301 10.72 10.87 9.18
C LYS A 301 10.51 12.37 8.89
N LEU A 302 10.06 13.14 9.87
CA LEU A 302 9.97 14.61 9.80
C LEU A 302 11.34 15.27 9.99
N ILE A 303 12.24 14.70 10.81
CA ILE A 303 13.60 15.19 11.05
C ILE A 303 14.54 14.85 9.88
N SER A 304 14.35 13.68 9.24
CA SER A 304 15.16 13.25 8.10
C SER A 304 14.99 14.10 6.83
N ASN A 305 13.90 14.85 6.70
CA ASN A 305 13.69 15.78 5.61
C ASN A 305 13.91 17.18 6.15
N ASN A 306 15.07 17.81 5.87
CA ASN A 306 15.51 19.16 6.29
C ASN A 306 14.40 20.24 6.35
N VAL A 307 13.47 20.16 7.29
CA VAL A 307 12.48 21.16 7.62
C VAL A 307 12.98 21.84 8.87
N LYS A 308 13.67 22.97 8.70
CA LYS A 308 14.02 23.85 9.81
C LYS A 308 12.73 24.48 10.34
N ILE A 309 12.16 23.88 11.38
CA ILE A 309 11.19 24.56 12.24
C ILE A 309 12.01 25.23 13.34
N ALA A 310 12.20 26.55 13.23
CA ALA A 310 12.69 27.34 14.34
C ALA A 310 11.56 27.49 15.36
N SER A 311 11.63 26.77 16.48
CA SER A 311 10.80 27.03 17.66
C SER A 311 11.70 27.49 18.81
N PRO A 312 11.35 28.56 19.55
CA PRO A 312 12.18 29.10 20.61
C PRO A 312 11.69 28.61 21.98
N PHE A 313 11.64 27.31 22.26
CA PHE A 313 11.36 26.83 23.63
C PHE A 313 11.83 25.39 23.81
N LEU A 314 13.11 25.20 24.16
CA LEU A 314 13.59 23.99 24.83
C LEU A 314 14.97 24.25 25.45
N HIS A 315 14.97 24.73 26.70
CA HIS A 315 16.16 24.67 27.54
C HIS A 315 16.17 23.27 28.17
N LEU A 316 16.95 22.37 27.59
CA LEU A 316 17.28 21.07 28.19
C LEU A 316 18.35 21.29 29.27
N SER A 317 17.96 21.17 30.54
CA SER A 317 18.93 20.95 31.62
C SER A 317 18.92 19.45 31.95
N ILE A 318 20.03 18.77 31.66
CA ILE A 318 20.23 17.35 31.96
C ILE A 318 20.92 17.28 33.31
N ASP A 319 20.22 16.81 34.34
CA ASP A 319 20.84 16.44 35.62
C ASP A 319 21.12 14.93 35.66
N ARG A 320 22.30 14.57 36.18
CA ARG A 320 22.82 13.21 36.30
C ARG A 320 22.17 12.50 37.48
N SER A 321 20.99 11.95 37.27
CA SER A 321 20.54 10.76 38.00
C SER A 321 19.45 10.06 37.19
N GLY A 322 19.84 8.95 36.56
CA GLY A 322 18.94 8.18 35.71
C GLY A 322 17.84 7.52 36.53
N LEU A 323 16.65 8.12 36.55
CA LEU A 323 15.38 7.45 36.87
C LEU A 323 14.22 8.33 36.37
N ALA A 324 13.67 8.01 35.20
CA ALA A 324 12.45 8.65 34.72
C ALA A 324 11.23 7.94 35.36
N SER A 325 10.70 8.53 36.43
CA SER A 325 9.41 8.16 37.00
C SER A 325 8.28 8.69 36.10
N TYR A 326 7.42 7.79 35.61
CA TYR A 326 6.21 8.17 34.89
C TYR A 326 5.16 8.70 35.88
N ASN A 327 4.96 10.02 35.90
CA ASN A 327 3.76 10.62 36.46
C ASN A 327 2.87 11.13 35.33
N LEU A 328 1.84 10.34 35.04
CA LEU A 328 0.70 10.70 34.22
C LEU A 328 -0.19 11.64 35.06
N LEU A 329 -0.10 12.94 34.84
CA LEU A 329 -1.01 13.91 35.46
C LEU A 329 -1.75 14.71 34.39
N VAL A 330 -3.07 14.49 34.42
CA VAL A 330 -4.14 15.12 33.67
C VAL A 330 -4.02 16.65 33.74
N SER A 331 -3.84 17.30 32.59
CA SER A 331 -4.13 18.73 32.44
C SER A 331 -4.52 19.03 30.99
N LEU A 332 -5.70 18.57 30.58
CA LEU A 332 -6.33 18.88 29.28
C LEU A 332 -7.42 19.97 29.38
N CYS A 333 -7.31 20.87 30.35
CA CYS A 333 -8.12 22.08 30.40
C CYS A 333 -7.23 23.31 30.56
N LYS A 334 -6.77 23.86 29.42
CA LYS A 334 -6.39 25.26 29.15
C LYS A 334 -5.25 25.31 28.13
N ILE A 335 -5.59 25.31 26.85
CA ILE A 335 -4.76 25.95 25.82
C ILE A 335 -5.68 26.88 25.01
N PRO A 336 -5.42 28.20 24.98
CA PRO A 336 -6.24 29.14 24.26
C PRO A 336 -5.99 29.09 22.75
N ILE A 337 -7.05 29.43 22.03
CA ILE A 337 -7.17 29.65 20.59
C ILE A 337 -6.12 30.68 20.13
N ALA A 338 -5.01 30.23 19.51
CA ALA A 338 -4.07 31.13 18.84
C ALA A 338 -3.13 30.40 17.86
N VAL A 339 -3.67 29.65 16.88
CA VAL A 339 -2.93 29.29 15.65
C VAL A 339 -3.91 29.26 14.47
N PHE A 340 -4.44 30.43 14.12
CA PHE A 340 -5.21 30.64 12.89
C PHE A 340 -4.79 31.99 12.31
N THR A 341 -3.69 31.99 11.55
CA THR A 341 -3.35 32.96 10.48
C THR A 341 -1.90 32.73 10.10
N CYS A 342 -1.65 32.07 8.96
CA CYS A 342 -0.57 32.37 8.00
C CYS A 342 -0.40 31.17 7.05
N VAL A 343 -1.27 31.04 6.05
CA VAL A 343 -0.92 30.45 4.74
C VAL A 343 -1.75 31.17 3.67
N ALA A 344 -1.40 32.42 3.44
CA ALA A 344 -1.56 33.07 2.15
C ALA A 344 -0.14 33.45 1.72
N GLN A 345 0.20 33.13 0.46
CA GLN A 345 1.49 33.36 -0.21
C GLN A 345 2.62 32.39 0.20
N TYR A 346 2.78 31.30 -0.55
CA TYR A 346 3.81 31.12 -1.60
C TYR A 346 3.63 29.76 -2.29
#